data_AF-A0A349KTL9-F1
#
_entry.id   AF-A0A349KTL9-F1
#
_cell.length_a   1.000
_cell.length_b   1.000
_cell.length_c   1.000
_cell.angle_alpha   90.00
_cell.angle_beta   90.00
_cell.angle_gamma   90.00
#
_symmetry.space_group_name_H-M   'P 1'
#
loop_
_entity.id
_entity.type
_entity.pdbx_description
1 polymer ?
#
loop_
_entity_poly.entity_id
_entity_poly.type
_entity_poly.pdbx_seq_one_letter_code
_entity_poly.pdbx_strand_id
1 'polypeptide(L)'
;METTTLALLVLVPLLVWRIYSRLKKSMGRQPSRLWRHWTAALAFPLALAVLAVATGGEQLPLASLGGGALAGAWLGVWGVKLTRFEHTDKGYFYTPNLHLGIMVTMLFIARLMYRGLELYMSTRVALPAPAQQFTQSPLSLLVFGLLAGYYAAYAWGLLRWHRAAAAPR
;
A
#
# COMPACT_ATOMS: atom_id res chain seq x y z
N MET A 1 7.64 2.64 35.08
CA MET A 1 7.24 2.81 33.67
C MET A 1 5.73 2.84 33.61
N GLU A 2 5.14 3.81 32.92
CA GLU A 2 3.69 3.89 32.74
C GLU A 2 3.14 2.58 32.14
N THR A 3 2.04 2.07 32.67
CA THR A 3 1.38 0.83 32.20
C THR A 3 1.05 0.91 30.72
N THR A 4 0.75 2.11 30.20
CA THR A 4 0.49 2.33 28.77
C THR A 4 1.74 2.14 27.90
N THR A 5 2.93 2.51 28.38
CA THR A 5 4.18 2.32 27.63
C THR A 5 4.53 0.84 27.50
N LEU A 6 4.35 0.08 28.59
CA LEU A 6 4.49 -1.38 28.57
C LEU A 6 3.47 -2.04 27.65
N ALA A 7 2.22 -1.57 27.67
CA ALA A 7 1.19 -2.04 26.75
C ALA A 7 1.56 -1.79 25.29
N LEU A 8 2.09 -0.61 24.93
CA LEU A 8 2.52 -0.30 23.56
C LEU A 8 3.70 -1.19 23.12
N LEU A 9 4.69 -1.40 23.98
CA LEU A 9 5.85 -2.26 23.68
C LEU A 9 5.45 -3.71 23.35
N VAL A 10 4.35 -4.21 23.93
CA VAL A 10 3.85 -5.55 23.68
C VAL A 10 2.86 -5.57 22.51
N LEU A 11 1.90 -4.64 22.47
CA LEU A 11 0.82 -4.63 21.48
C LEU A 11 1.33 -4.28 20.08
N VAL A 12 2.32 -3.39 19.94
CA VAL A 12 2.84 -2.98 18.63
C VAL A 12 3.50 -4.15 17.87
N PRO A 13 4.47 -4.89 18.43
CA PRO A 13 5.05 -6.05 17.76
C PRO A 13 4.03 -7.15 17.49
N LEU A 14 3.10 -7.40 18.42
CA LEU A 14 2.03 -8.38 18.22
C LEU A 14 1.11 -7.99 17.05
N LEU A 15 0.76 -6.71 16.93
CA LEU A 15 -0.04 -6.20 15.82
C LEU A 15 0.70 -6.35 14.49
N VAL A 16 1.98 -5.95 14.45
CA VAL A 16 2.86 -6.13 13.27
C VAL A 16 2.92 -7.59 12.84
N TRP A 17 3.18 -8.50 13.79
CA TRP A 17 3.25 -9.93 13.53
C TRP A 17 1.91 -10.48 13.01
N ARG A 18 0.79 -10.05 13.59
CA ARG A 18 -0.56 -10.46 13.15
C ARG A 18 -0.87 -9.96 11.75
N ILE A 19 -0.54 -8.71 11.43
CA ILE A 19 -0.72 -8.14 10.08
C ILE A 19 0.15 -8.91 9.07
N TYR A 20 1.44 -9.09 9.35
CA TYR A 20 2.35 -9.84 8.50
C TYR A 20 1.85 -11.27 8.25
N SER A 21 1.45 -11.98 9.31
CA SER A 21 0.95 -13.36 9.23
C SER A 21 -0.33 -13.45 8.40
N ARG A 22 -1.24 -12.47 8.55
CA ARG A 22 -2.47 -12.40 7.75
C ARG A 22 -2.18 -12.11 6.29
N LEU A 23 -1.32 -11.14 6.00
CA LEU A 23 -0.92 -10.81 4.62
C LEU A 23 -0.28 -12.03 3.95
N LYS A 24 0.65 -12.70 4.65
CA LYS A 24 1.32 -13.91 4.17
C LYS A 24 0.34 -15.01 3.79
N LYS A 25 -0.63 -15.29 4.66
CA LYS A 25 -1.67 -16.31 4.40
C LYS A 25 -2.61 -15.89 3.27
N SER A 26 -2.96 -14.61 3.18
CA SER A 26 -3.90 -14.12 2.17
C SER A 26 -3.33 -14.17 0.75
N MET A 27 -2.02 -13.97 0.58
CA MET A 27 -1.37 -13.89 -0.74
C MET A 27 -1.02 -15.26 -1.36
N GLY A 28 -1.66 -16.34 -0.88
CA GLY A 28 -1.64 -17.64 -1.55
C GLY A 28 -2.41 -17.63 -2.88
N ARG A 29 -2.65 -18.82 -3.45
CA ARG A 29 -3.39 -18.99 -4.70
C ARG A 29 -4.79 -18.35 -4.59
N GLN A 30 -5.03 -17.27 -5.33
CA GLN A 30 -6.32 -16.59 -5.33
C GLN A 30 -7.05 -16.79 -6.68
N PRO A 31 -8.37 -17.07 -6.67
CA PRO A 31 -9.16 -16.98 -7.87
C PRO A 31 -9.22 -15.51 -8.32
N SER A 32 -8.93 -15.26 -9.59
CA SER A 32 -8.97 -13.90 -10.14
C SER A 32 -10.42 -13.45 -10.31
N ARG A 33 -10.92 -12.61 -9.38
CA ARG A 33 -12.23 -11.95 -9.53
C ARG A 33 -12.04 -10.56 -10.13
N LEU A 34 -12.52 -10.35 -11.36
CA LEU A 34 -12.32 -9.11 -12.14
C LEU A 34 -12.72 -7.83 -11.40
N TRP A 35 -13.81 -7.88 -10.65
CA TRP A 35 -14.34 -6.72 -9.93
C TRP A 35 -13.37 -6.17 -8.87
N ARG A 36 -12.60 -7.05 -8.20
CA ARG A 36 -11.57 -6.62 -7.22
C ARG A 36 -10.41 -5.88 -7.88
N HIS A 37 -10.09 -6.21 -9.12
CA HIS A 37 -9.00 -5.55 -9.85
C HIS A 37 -9.42 -4.17 -10.35
N TRP A 38 -10.65 -4.03 -10.83
CA TRP A 38 -11.20 -2.74 -11.24
C TRP A 38 -11.35 -1.75 -10.08
N THR A 39 -11.84 -2.22 -8.94
CA THR A 39 -11.97 -1.38 -7.74
C THR A 39 -10.61 -0.87 -7.27
N ALA A 40 -9.58 -1.73 -7.22
CA ALA A 40 -8.21 -1.30 -6.90
C ALA A 40 -7.63 -0.36 -7.96
N ALA A 41 -7.82 -0.69 -9.24
CA ALA A 41 -7.35 0.12 -10.36
C ALA A 41 -7.92 1.55 -10.31
N LEU A 42 -9.17 1.74 -9.90
CA LEU A 42 -9.77 3.08 -9.79
C LEU A 42 -9.47 3.76 -8.45
N ALA A 43 -9.53 3.02 -7.34
CA ALA A 43 -9.41 3.59 -6.01
C ALA A 43 -8.02 4.16 -5.71
N PHE A 44 -6.95 3.50 -6.15
CA PHE A 44 -5.58 3.97 -5.84
C PHE A 44 -5.19 5.25 -6.59
N PRO A 45 -5.45 5.40 -7.90
CA PRO A 45 -5.28 6.69 -8.59
C PRO A 45 -6.17 7.79 -8.02
N LEU A 46 -7.40 7.48 -7.64
CA LEU A 46 -8.28 8.46 -7.00
C LEU A 46 -7.71 8.90 -5.64
N ALA A 47 -7.19 7.97 -4.84
CA ALA A 47 -6.51 8.29 -3.59
C ALA A 47 -5.26 9.17 -3.82
N LEU A 48 -4.46 8.90 -4.86
CA LEU A 48 -3.34 9.76 -5.24
C LEU A 48 -3.81 11.18 -5.61
N ALA A 49 -4.89 11.31 -6.37
CA ALA A 49 -5.44 12.61 -6.76
C ALA A 49 -5.93 13.40 -5.54
N VAL A 50 -6.67 12.75 -4.63
CA VAL A 50 -7.14 13.38 -3.38
C VAL A 50 -5.95 13.83 -2.53
N LEU A 51 -4.92 12.99 -2.37
CA LEU A 51 -3.72 13.34 -1.61
C LEU A 51 -2.93 14.48 -2.27
N ALA A 52 -2.85 14.52 -3.59
CA ALA A 52 -2.20 15.59 -4.34
C ALA A 52 -2.91 16.93 -4.15
N VAL A 53 -4.25 16.96 -4.18
CA VAL A 53 -5.03 18.17 -3.87
C VAL A 53 -4.83 18.59 -2.41
N ALA A 54 -4.79 17.62 -1.49
CA ALA A 54 -4.64 17.85 -0.06
C ALA A 54 -3.24 18.36 0.35
N THR A 55 -2.25 18.38 -0.55
CA THR A 55 -0.96 19.05 -0.28
C THR A 55 -1.06 20.57 -0.33
N GLY A 56 -2.14 21.12 -0.89
CA GLY A 56 -2.31 22.57 -1.02
C GLY A 56 -1.36 23.24 -2.01
N GLY A 57 -0.72 22.46 -2.90
CA GLY A 57 0.24 22.98 -3.89
C GLY A 57 1.69 23.08 -3.40
N GLU A 58 1.97 22.62 -2.18
CA GLU A 58 3.33 22.51 -1.65
C GLU A 58 4.21 21.61 -2.54
N GLN A 59 5.34 22.15 -3.01
CA GLN A 59 6.17 21.49 -4.03
C GLN A 59 6.81 20.19 -3.50
N LEU A 60 7.41 20.23 -2.30
CA LEU A 60 8.14 19.09 -1.77
C LEU A 60 7.23 17.90 -1.41
N PRO A 61 6.09 18.08 -0.71
CA PRO A 61 5.12 17.01 -0.48
C PRO A 61 4.56 16.44 -1.80
N LEU A 62 4.22 17.29 -2.77
CA LEU A 62 3.70 16.84 -4.06
C LEU A 62 4.75 16.05 -4.86
N ALA A 63 5.99 16.53 -4.92
CA ALA A 63 7.10 15.83 -5.57
C ALA A 63 7.39 14.49 -4.88
N SER A 64 7.28 14.43 -3.55
CA SER A 64 7.45 13.19 -2.79
C SER A 64 6.34 12.18 -3.09
N LEU A 65 5.08 12.64 -3.16
CA LEU A 65 3.94 11.81 -3.58
C LEU A 65 4.15 11.24 -4.98
N GLY A 66 4.52 12.10 -5.94
CA GLY A 66 4.80 11.71 -7.32
C GLY A 66 5.97 10.75 -7.45
N GLY A 67 7.09 11.05 -6.79
CA GLY A 67 8.27 10.19 -6.77
C GLY A 67 7.99 8.82 -6.14
N GLY A 68 7.24 8.80 -5.04
CA GLY A 68 6.72 7.58 -4.44
C GLY A 68 5.85 6.81 -5.42
N ALA A 69 4.88 7.47 -6.05
CA ALA A 69 3.96 6.84 -7.02
C ALA A 69 4.70 6.22 -8.21
N LEU A 70 5.71 6.91 -8.75
CA LEU A 70 6.55 6.40 -9.85
C LEU A 70 7.37 5.18 -9.42
N ALA A 71 8.06 5.25 -8.28
CA ALA A 71 8.81 4.14 -7.73
C ALA A 71 7.91 2.93 -7.43
N GLY A 72 6.72 3.20 -6.87
CA GLY A 72 5.71 2.21 -6.58
C GLY A 72 5.21 1.54 -7.84
N ALA A 73 4.84 2.33 -8.86
CA ALA A 73 4.39 1.81 -10.14
C ALA A 73 5.45 0.94 -10.83
N TRP A 74 6.72 1.34 -10.77
CA TRP A 74 7.83 0.55 -11.28
C TRP A 74 7.92 -0.82 -10.58
N LEU A 75 7.86 -0.83 -9.25
CA LEU A 75 7.80 -2.07 -8.46
C LEU A 75 6.55 -2.90 -8.78
N GLY A 76 5.40 -2.27 -9.04
CA GLY A 76 4.15 -2.93 -9.39
C GLY A 76 4.25 -3.65 -10.73
N VAL A 77 4.80 -2.98 -11.75
CA VAL A 77 5.08 -3.58 -13.07
C VAL A 77 6.04 -4.77 -12.92
N TRP A 78 7.08 -4.64 -12.11
CA TRP A 78 8.01 -5.73 -11.85
C TRP A 78 7.34 -6.88 -11.08
N GLY A 79 6.49 -6.56 -10.10
CA GLY A 79 5.68 -7.52 -9.36
C GLY A 79 4.81 -8.36 -10.28
N VAL A 80 4.15 -7.75 -11.27
CA VAL A 80 3.35 -8.45 -12.28
C VAL A 80 4.21 -9.40 -13.13
N LYS A 81 5.43 -9.01 -13.51
CA LYS A 81 6.36 -9.89 -14.25
C LYS A 81 6.79 -11.12 -13.45
N LEU A 82 6.84 -11.01 -12.13
CA LEU A 82 7.20 -12.10 -11.23
C LEU A 82 5.99 -12.96 -10.81
N THR A 83 4.78 -12.54 -11.16
CA THR A 83 3.55 -13.27 -10.87
C THR A 83 3.46 -14.49 -11.77
N ARG A 84 3.18 -15.66 -11.17
CA ARG A 84 2.90 -16.88 -11.92
C ARG A 84 1.41 -16.89 -12.27
N PHE A 85 1.13 -16.86 -13.57
CA PHE A 85 -0.21 -16.97 -14.11
C PHE A 85 -0.48 -18.43 -14.47
N GLU A 86 -1.54 -18.99 -13.89
CA GLU A 86 -1.98 -20.36 -14.19
C GLU A 86 -3.32 -20.32 -14.92
N HIS A 87 -3.33 -20.90 -16.11
CA HIS A 87 -4.55 -21.14 -16.89
C HIS A 87 -4.98 -22.58 -16.66
N THR A 88 -6.18 -22.81 -16.15
CA THR A 88 -6.75 -24.15 -15.96
C THR A 88 -8.17 -24.15 -16.53
N ASP A 89 -8.67 -25.30 -16.99
CA ASP A 89 -10.03 -25.46 -17.53
C ASP A 89 -11.14 -25.00 -16.55
N LYS A 90 -10.80 -24.85 -15.27
CA LYS A 90 -11.68 -24.40 -14.18
C LYS A 90 -11.65 -22.89 -13.91
N GLY A 91 -10.80 -22.12 -14.61
CA GLY A 91 -10.72 -20.66 -14.50
C GLY A 91 -9.30 -20.08 -14.34
N TYR A 92 -9.22 -18.75 -14.21
CA TYR A 92 -7.97 -18.01 -14.11
C TYR A 92 -7.45 -17.91 -12.67
N PHE A 93 -6.28 -18.49 -12.41
CA PHE A 93 -5.59 -18.38 -11.12
C PHE A 93 -4.31 -17.55 -11.27
N TYR A 94 -4.03 -16.74 -10.25
CA TYR A 94 -2.76 -16.01 -10.16
C TYR A 94 -2.13 -16.24 -8.80
N THR A 95 -0.81 -16.49 -8.81
CA THR A 95 0.00 -16.57 -7.60
C THR A 95 0.93 -15.36 -7.59
N PRO A 96 0.59 -14.28 -6.85
CA PRO A 96 1.39 -13.08 -6.80
C PRO A 96 2.74 -13.35 -6.13
N ASN A 97 3.78 -12.59 -6.49
CA ASN A 97 5.03 -12.64 -5.73
C ASN A 97 4.82 -12.01 -4.35
N LEU A 98 4.83 -12.88 -3.34
CA LEU A 98 4.60 -12.56 -1.93
C LEU A 98 5.51 -11.45 -1.40
N HIS A 99 6.79 -11.46 -1.80
CA HIS A 99 7.81 -10.65 -1.15
C HIS A 99 7.62 -9.16 -1.44
N LEU A 100 7.37 -8.79 -2.69
CA LEU A 100 7.21 -7.38 -3.08
C LEU A 100 5.94 -6.77 -2.46
N GLY A 101 4.82 -7.50 -2.53
CA GLY A 101 3.55 -7.03 -1.96
C GLY A 101 3.63 -6.84 -0.44
N ILE A 102 4.23 -7.79 0.27
CA ILE A 102 4.45 -7.67 1.71
C ILE A 102 5.40 -6.53 2.02
N MET A 103 6.51 -6.38 1.30
CA MET A 103 7.52 -5.37 1.61
C MET A 103 6.94 -3.94 1.50
N VAL A 104 6.23 -3.64 0.40
CA VAL A 104 5.59 -2.33 0.20
C VAL A 104 4.51 -2.09 1.25
N THR A 105 3.68 -3.10 1.54
CA THR A 105 2.62 -2.97 2.55
C THR A 105 3.20 -2.79 3.95
N MET A 106 4.25 -3.53 4.31
CA MET A 106 4.88 -3.45 5.62
C MET A 106 5.57 -2.11 5.83
N LEU A 107 6.19 -1.54 4.80
CA LEU A 107 6.71 -0.17 4.85
C LEU A 107 5.61 0.84 5.16
N PHE A 108 4.45 0.70 4.50
CA PHE A 108 3.29 1.53 4.78
C PHE A 108 2.77 1.38 6.20
N ILE A 109 2.62 0.14 6.69
CA ILE A 109 2.17 -0.14 8.05
C ILE A 109 3.16 0.42 9.07
N ALA A 110 4.46 0.21 8.90
CA ALA A 110 5.48 0.78 9.77
C ALA A 110 5.37 2.31 9.83
N ARG A 111 5.16 2.96 8.67
CA ARG A 111 4.95 4.40 8.61
C ARG A 111 3.68 4.85 9.33
N LEU A 112 2.57 4.12 9.17
CA LEU A 112 1.31 4.40 9.84
C LEU A 112 1.43 4.26 11.37
N MET A 113 2.16 3.24 11.83
CA MET A 113 2.41 3.04 13.26
C MET A 113 3.29 4.15 13.85
N TYR A 114 4.35 4.55 13.15
CA TYR A 114 5.18 5.70 13.57
C TYR A 114 4.33 6.96 13.75
N ARG A 115 3.45 7.25 12.77
CA ARG A 115 2.55 8.40 12.86
C ARG A 115 1.52 8.28 13.98
N GLY A 116 0.97 7.09 14.22
CA GLY A 116 0.07 6.84 15.34
C GLY A 116 0.75 7.05 16.69
N LEU A 117 2.01 6.63 16.82
CA LEU A 117 2.82 6.86 18.02
C LEU A 117 3.12 8.35 18.23
N GLU A 118 3.49 9.06 17.17
CA GLU A 118 3.74 10.51 17.22
C GLU A 118 2.50 11.30 17.66
N LEU A 119 1.33 10.94 17.12
CA LEU A 119 0.05 11.52 17.53
C LEU A 119 -0.24 11.23 19.01
N TYR A 120 -0.07 9.98 19.44
CA TYR A 120 -0.25 9.58 20.84
C TYR A 120 0.67 10.36 21.79
N MET A 121 1.96 10.51 21.43
CA MET A 121 2.92 11.26 22.25
C MET A 121 2.60 12.76 22.28
N SER A 122 2.20 13.37 21.16
CA SER A 122 1.82 14.78 21.12
C SER A 122 0.64 15.09 22.05
N THR A 123 -0.33 14.18 22.12
CA THR A 123 -1.52 14.31 22.99
C THR A 123 -1.17 14.16 24.47
N ARG A 124 -0.13 13.39 24.80
CA ARG A 124 0.32 13.16 26.19
C ARG A 124 1.23 14.26 26.73
N VAL A 125 2.04 14.89 25.87
CA VAL A 125 3.10 15.83 26.28
C VAL A 125 2.68 17.31 26.08
N ALA A 126 1.42 17.58 25.72
CA ALA A 126 0.94 18.94 25.38
C ALA A 126 1.86 19.66 24.37
N LEU A 127 2.49 18.89 23.48
CA LEU A 127 3.20 19.43 22.33
C LEU A 127 2.16 19.89 21.30
N PRO A 128 2.41 20.96 20.53
CA PRO A 128 1.50 21.40 19.49
C PRO A 128 1.10 20.22 18.59
N ALA A 129 -0.20 19.89 18.57
CA ALA A 129 -0.70 18.76 17.81
C ALA A 129 -0.51 19.01 16.31
N PRO A 130 0.19 18.13 15.58
CA PRO A 130 0.53 18.36 14.18
C PRO A 130 -0.64 17.99 13.24
N ALA A 131 -1.85 18.47 13.50
CA ALA A 131 -3.06 18.08 12.79
C ALA A 131 -3.01 18.36 11.26
N GLN A 132 -2.20 19.32 10.82
CA GLN A 132 -1.94 19.63 9.40
C GLN A 132 -0.76 18.90 8.76
N GLN A 133 0.05 18.13 9.52
CA GLN A 133 1.31 17.60 9.00
C GLN A 133 1.19 16.33 8.15
N PHE A 134 0.03 15.68 8.08
CA PHE A 134 -0.06 14.38 7.42
C PHE A 134 0.15 14.49 5.89
N THR A 135 -0.51 15.46 5.27
CA THR A 135 -0.38 15.80 3.84
C THR A 135 0.75 16.80 3.57
N GLN A 136 1.35 17.39 4.61
CA GLN A 136 2.53 18.24 4.48
C GLN A 136 3.84 17.47 4.70
N SER A 137 3.79 16.20 5.09
CA SER A 137 4.97 15.40 5.33
C SER A 137 5.48 14.71 4.07
N PRO A 138 6.68 15.10 3.58
CA PRO A 138 7.25 14.54 2.36
C PRO A 138 7.40 13.02 2.44
N LEU A 139 7.97 12.52 3.54
CA LEU A 139 8.21 11.09 3.72
C LEU A 139 6.90 10.29 3.82
N SER A 140 5.86 10.86 4.45
CA SER A 140 4.57 10.18 4.51
C SER A 140 4.00 10.06 3.11
N LEU A 141 3.88 11.17 2.38
CA LEU A 141 3.38 11.15 1.02
C LEU A 141 4.19 10.28 0.07
N LEU A 142 5.51 10.18 0.25
CA LEU A 142 6.35 9.24 -0.49
C LEU A 142 5.91 7.80 -0.28
N VAL A 143 5.69 7.37 0.97
CA VAL A 143 5.27 6.00 1.28
C VAL A 143 3.83 5.74 0.82
N PHE A 144 2.93 6.71 0.95
CA PHE A 144 1.56 6.62 0.41
C PHE A 144 1.58 6.52 -1.12
N GLY A 145 2.40 7.34 -1.77
CA GLY A 145 2.65 7.31 -3.21
C GLY A 145 3.14 5.93 -3.64
N LEU A 146 4.17 5.41 -2.97
CA LEU A 146 4.75 4.09 -3.23
C LEU A 146 3.70 2.98 -3.17
N LEU A 147 2.89 2.97 -2.11
CA LEU A 147 1.83 1.98 -1.94
C LEU A 147 0.78 2.07 -3.06
N ALA A 148 0.25 3.27 -3.28
CA ALA A 148 -0.83 3.48 -4.25
C ALA A 148 -0.35 3.23 -5.69
N GLY A 149 0.84 3.70 -6.04
CA GLY A 149 1.47 3.45 -7.34
C GLY A 149 1.71 1.97 -7.58
N TYR A 150 2.22 1.25 -6.57
CA TYR A 150 2.43 -0.20 -6.64
C TYR A 150 1.13 -0.95 -6.94
N TYR A 151 0.09 -0.72 -6.13
CA TYR A 151 -1.17 -1.44 -6.30
C TYR A 151 -1.95 -1.02 -7.54
N ALA A 152 -1.89 0.26 -7.94
CA ALA A 152 -2.50 0.73 -9.18
C ALA A 152 -1.86 0.04 -10.40
N ALA A 153 -0.53 0.06 -10.50
CA ALA A 153 0.20 -0.58 -11.60
C ALA A 153 -0.01 -2.10 -11.61
N TYR A 154 0.00 -2.73 -10.44
CA TYR A 154 -0.25 -4.16 -10.29
C TYR A 154 -1.66 -4.55 -10.76
N ALA A 155 -2.68 -3.79 -10.35
CA ALA A 155 -4.07 -4.00 -10.77
C ALA A 155 -4.24 -3.81 -12.28
N TRP A 156 -3.61 -2.77 -12.86
CA TRP A 156 -3.62 -2.54 -14.30
C TRP A 156 -2.95 -3.68 -15.08
N GLY A 157 -1.84 -4.21 -14.58
CA GLY A 157 -1.16 -5.36 -15.17
C GLY A 157 -2.03 -6.61 -15.19
N LEU A 158 -2.76 -6.88 -14.10
CA LEU A 158 -3.71 -8.00 -14.05
C LEU A 158 -4.88 -7.83 -15.01
N LEU A 159 -5.43 -6.62 -15.14
CA LEU A 159 -6.50 -6.33 -16.11
C LEU A 159 -6.02 -6.53 -17.55
N ARG A 160 -4.80 -6.08 -17.86
CA ARG A 160 -4.18 -6.28 -19.18
C ARG A 160 -3.99 -7.77 -19.50
N TRP A 161 -3.49 -8.54 -18.53
CA TRP A 161 -3.34 -9.99 -18.69
C TRP A 161 -4.68 -10.67 -18.94
N HIS A 162 -5.71 -10.34 -18.17
CA HIS A 162 -7.03 -10.94 -18.33
C HIS A 162 -7.66 -10.60 -19.69
N ARG A 163 -7.50 -9.36 -20.18
CA ARG A 163 -7.97 -8.99 -21.54
C ARG A 163 -7.22 -9.75 -22.62
N ALA A 164 -5.90 -9.92 -22.48
CA ALA A 164 -5.09 -10.68 -23.43
C ALA A 164 -5.44 -12.17 -23.42
N ALA A 165 -5.77 -12.74 -22.25
CA ALA A 165 -6.19 -14.13 -22.12
C ALA A 165 -7.62 -14.38 -22.67
N ALA A 166 -8.47 -13.35 -22.68
CA ALA A 166 -9.83 -13.43 -23.22
C ALA A 166 -9.92 -13.12 -24.73
N ALA A 167 -8.85 -12.66 -25.38
CA ALA A 167 -8.84 -12.42 -26.82
C ALA A 167 -8.74 -13.76 -27.57
N PRO A 168 -9.61 -14.03 -28.56
CA PRO A 168 -9.48 -15.22 -29.39
C PRO A 168 -8.16 -15.17 -30.15
N ARG A 169 -7.42 -16.29 -30.14
CA ARG A 169 -6.21 -16.49 -30.95
C ARG A 169 -6.57 -16.78 -32.39
#